data_AF-A0A3M0WK48-F1
#
_entry.id   AF-A0A3M0WK48-F1
#
_cell.length_a   1.000
_cell.length_b   1.000
_cell.length_c   1.000
_cell.angle_alpha   90.00
_cell.angle_beta   90.00
_cell.angle_gamma   90.00
#
_symmetry.space_group_name_H-M   'P 1'
#
loop_
_entity.id
_entity.type
_entity.pdbx_description
1 polymer ?
#
loop_
_entity_poly.entity_id
_entity_poly.type
_entity_poly.pdbx_seq_one_letter_code
_entity_poly.pdbx_strand_id
1 'polypeptide(L)'
;MMIEQRRTTPAPRRIKASAARGARPAAALAGLWMALAAAVLLLILASGARAQEYVQLAARSDIPTARALARSYAERYEGVQVFSLPTGWYAIAVGPFASPAEAERFLRSQKRRRLIPRDAFLARASDFGRRVWPAGLEAPAGSGLEIREPDRADAPAPAAEPALSEPEPEPEMTLAQARRFQARLDRETASDLQRALRWAGTYRGAIDGALGPGSRRAIAAWQQSIGAEPTGYITRRQLERLLGEWRAWRERLGWRIARFPEAGIELGMPERLTRLARTEPPFMVFEPAGEHGMTVVLISQPGDRRRLAALYEVLQSLELVPLEGPRRLRRDSFTIEGRDGERVTRAFARLEKGAIRGLIVSWRPEDDADLARVAAMMRESFRTLGGATLPEPEQPAAAGTDGAALIAGLAVRRPERTASGTWIDARGALIAPAEVVTGCGRITVDAGTEARIEARSEALGLALLRPVEPLAPLATARFATDRLPRPGARLLMAGFSWGDALGAAAAAPARLAGPAAPLGGEALVRIEARAEPGDRGGPVLDRRGAGVAILLGRTTPDGRELPEDVQLAAAAPAVADWLTGLGVAVDLAGPADPELPPRRRATLARDLTAFVACWN
;
A
#
# COMPACT_ATOMS: atom_id res chain seq x y z
N MET A 1 27.73 -66.92 13.63
CA MET A 1 28.88 -67.80 13.88
C MET A 1 30.03 -67.28 13.02
N MET A 2 31.11 -66.83 13.65
CA MET A 2 32.47 -66.60 13.08
C MET A 2 32.62 -65.43 12.06
N ILE A 3 33.66 -64.57 12.05
CA ILE A 3 34.93 -64.48 12.80
C ILE A 3 35.72 -63.20 12.40
N GLU A 4 36.65 -62.78 13.29
CA GLU A 4 37.91 -61.99 13.12
C GLU A 4 37.91 -60.52 12.57
N GLN A 5 38.34 -59.52 13.35
CA GLN A 5 39.74 -59.00 13.57
C GLN A 5 40.25 -58.10 12.40
N ARG A 6 40.95 -56.96 12.57
CA ARG A 6 41.85 -56.48 13.62
C ARG A 6 42.31 -55.02 13.31
N ARG A 7 42.76 -54.33 14.37
CA ARG A 7 43.88 -53.33 14.45
C ARG A 7 43.65 -51.90 13.90
N THR A 8 44.11 -50.80 14.52
CA THR A 8 44.91 -50.55 15.74
C THR A 8 44.92 -49.06 16.09
N THR A 9 45.07 -48.81 17.39
CA THR A 9 45.26 -47.61 18.23
C THR A 9 46.51 -46.75 17.92
N PRO A 10 46.70 -45.53 18.51
CA PRO A 10 47.23 -45.39 19.89
C PRO A 10 46.74 -44.18 20.75
N ALA A 11 46.23 -44.48 21.95
CA ALA A 11 46.64 -44.12 23.33
C ALA A 11 47.67 -42.97 23.65
N PRO A 12 47.87 -42.51 24.93
CA PRO A 12 46.98 -42.52 26.13
C PRO A 12 47.19 -41.36 27.18
N ARG A 13 46.46 -41.48 28.34
CA ARG A 13 46.75 -41.04 29.75
C ARG A 13 46.33 -39.61 30.16
N ARG A 14 45.84 -39.32 31.38
CA ARG A 14 45.73 -40.03 32.67
C ARG A 14 44.72 -39.29 33.57
N ILE A 15 43.98 -40.03 34.39
CA ILE A 15 43.17 -39.55 35.53
C ILE A 15 44.03 -39.58 36.80
N LYS A 16 43.83 -38.64 37.73
CA LYS A 16 43.87 -38.88 39.20
C LYS A 16 43.17 -37.75 39.96
N ALA A 17 42.32 -38.16 40.91
CA ALA A 17 41.60 -37.33 41.87
C ALA A 17 42.44 -37.07 43.15
N SER A 18 42.14 -35.99 43.88
CA SER A 18 42.36 -35.90 45.33
C SER A 18 41.57 -34.73 45.93
N ALA A 19 41.01 -34.97 47.11
CA ALA A 19 40.17 -34.07 47.89
C ALA A 19 40.96 -33.17 48.87
N ALA A 20 40.26 -32.12 49.33
CA ALA A 20 40.11 -31.68 50.73
C ALA A 20 40.64 -30.28 51.16
N ARG A 21 39.74 -29.57 51.86
CA ARG A 21 39.88 -28.59 52.98
C ARG A 21 40.23 -27.11 52.70
N GLY A 22 39.19 -26.27 52.69
CA GLY A 22 38.77 -25.40 53.81
C GLY A 22 39.56 -24.12 54.16
N ALA A 23 38.97 -22.94 53.92
CA ALA A 23 39.09 -21.74 54.78
C ALA A 23 38.03 -20.64 54.49
N ARG A 24 37.13 -20.42 55.47
CA ARG A 24 36.44 -19.17 55.92
C ARG A 24 35.66 -18.25 54.93
N PRO A 25 34.32 -18.08 55.08
CA PRO A 25 33.52 -17.10 54.34
C PRO A 25 33.40 -15.77 55.10
N ALA A 26 34.51 -15.11 55.41
CA ALA A 26 34.46 -13.76 56.02
C ALA A 26 34.69 -12.64 54.99
N ALA A 27 35.48 -12.91 53.94
CA ALA A 27 35.78 -11.94 52.89
C ALA A 27 34.60 -11.72 51.91
N ALA A 28 33.76 -12.74 51.70
CA ALA A 28 32.65 -12.66 50.74
C ALA A 28 31.51 -11.76 51.23
N LEU A 29 31.21 -11.76 52.53
CA LEU A 29 30.19 -10.88 53.13
C LEU A 29 30.67 -9.44 53.24
N ALA A 30 31.95 -9.21 53.59
CA ALA A 30 32.53 -7.86 53.61
C ALA A 30 32.62 -7.24 52.20
N GLY A 31 32.94 -8.04 51.18
CA GLY A 31 32.93 -7.60 49.78
C GLY A 31 31.52 -7.24 49.29
N LEU A 32 30.49 -7.98 49.71
CA LEU A 32 29.10 -7.69 49.35
C LEU A 32 28.58 -6.42 50.03
N TRP A 33 28.92 -6.18 51.31
CA TRP A 33 28.56 -4.94 52.02
C TRP A 33 29.33 -3.73 51.52
N MET A 34 30.61 -3.86 51.12
CA MET A 34 31.35 -2.78 50.46
C MET A 34 30.82 -2.50 49.06
N ALA A 35 30.43 -3.53 48.29
CA ALA A 35 29.82 -3.35 46.97
C ALA A 35 28.43 -2.72 47.08
N LEU A 36 27.64 -3.08 48.09
CA LEU A 36 26.33 -2.48 48.36
C LEU A 36 26.48 -1.05 48.88
N ALA A 37 27.44 -0.77 49.77
CA ALA A 37 27.73 0.58 50.25
C ALA A 37 28.31 1.47 49.14
N ALA A 38 29.16 0.92 48.26
CA ALA A 38 29.66 1.62 47.08
C ALA A 38 28.56 1.84 46.04
N ALA A 39 27.63 0.90 45.87
CA ALA A 39 26.48 1.06 44.98
C ALA A 39 25.48 2.09 45.54
N VAL A 40 25.19 2.07 46.85
CA VAL A 40 24.35 3.06 47.53
C VAL A 40 25.03 4.43 47.53
N LEU A 41 26.35 4.51 47.73
CA LEU A 41 27.12 5.75 47.62
C LEU A 41 27.19 6.26 46.17
N LEU A 42 27.27 5.38 45.15
CA LEU A 42 27.14 5.76 43.74
C LEU A 42 25.72 6.23 43.41
N LEU A 43 24.68 5.63 43.99
CA LEU A 43 23.28 6.06 43.81
C LEU A 43 23.02 7.41 44.51
N ILE A 44 23.64 7.67 45.66
CA ILE A 44 23.55 8.95 46.37
C ILE A 44 24.38 10.03 45.65
N LEU A 45 25.58 9.72 45.14
CA LEU A 45 26.38 10.65 44.33
C LEU A 45 25.78 10.92 42.94
N ALA A 46 25.04 9.96 42.36
CA ALA A 46 24.30 10.15 41.11
C ALA A 46 23.02 10.99 41.28
N SER A 47 22.53 11.17 42.51
CA SER A 47 21.33 11.98 42.80
C SER A 47 21.56 13.51 42.80
N GLY A 48 22.78 13.97 42.48
CA GLY A 48 23.16 15.39 42.44
C GLY A 48 23.03 16.09 41.08
N ALA A 49 22.80 15.38 39.98
CA ALA A 49 22.58 16.01 38.67
C ALA A 49 21.12 16.47 38.53
N ARG A 50 20.76 17.53 39.26
CA ARG A 50 19.46 18.20 39.05
C ARG A 50 19.42 18.68 37.59
N ALA A 51 18.46 18.16 36.82
CA ALA A 51 18.18 18.65 35.48
C ALA A 51 17.88 20.15 35.57
N GLN A 52 18.82 20.97 35.08
CA GLN A 52 18.66 22.42 35.05
C GLN A 52 17.71 22.77 33.90
N GLU A 53 16.53 23.25 34.26
CA GLU A 53 15.47 23.61 33.32
C GLU A 53 15.56 25.09 32.97
N TYR A 54 15.30 25.40 31.71
CA TYR A 54 15.34 26.76 31.16
C TYR A 54 14.08 27.03 30.36
N VAL A 55 13.77 28.31 30.20
CA VAL A 55 12.74 28.78 29.26
C VAL A 55 13.44 29.54 28.13
N GLN A 56 13.49 28.95 26.94
CA GLN A 56 14.03 29.62 25.75
C GLN A 56 13.01 30.64 25.24
N LEU A 57 13.43 31.90 25.15
CA LEU A 57 12.60 33.02 24.73
C LEU A 57 12.67 33.28 23.22
N ALA A 58 13.85 33.11 22.63
CA ALA A 58 14.10 33.37 21.21
C ALA A 58 15.42 32.72 20.75
N ALA A 59 15.61 32.60 19.44
CA ALA A 59 16.89 32.29 18.83
C ALA A 59 17.24 33.33 17.74
N ARG A 60 18.52 33.68 17.61
CA ARG A 60 19.03 34.63 16.59
C ARG A 60 20.25 34.05 15.89
N SER A 61 20.39 34.34 14.60
CA SER A 61 21.50 33.85 13.78
C SER A 61 22.82 34.61 14.02
N ASP A 62 22.77 35.74 14.73
CA ASP A 62 23.94 36.59 15.00
C ASP A 62 24.10 36.94 16.49
N ILE A 63 25.35 36.96 16.97
CA ILE A 63 25.69 37.23 18.38
C ILE A 63 25.29 38.66 18.83
N PRO A 64 25.59 39.74 18.08
CA PRO A 64 25.27 41.09 18.52
C PRO A 64 23.78 41.30 18.78
N THR A 65 22.90 40.82 17.88
CA THR A 65 21.44 40.90 18.05
C THR A 65 20.96 39.99 19.18
N ALA A 66 21.52 38.78 19.31
CA ALA A 66 21.20 37.89 20.43
C ALA A 66 21.50 38.56 21.79
N ARG A 67 22.64 39.23 21.92
CA ARG A 67 23.05 39.96 23.14
C ARG A 67 22.20 41.20 23.39
N ALA A 68 21.87 41.97 22.35
CA ALA A 68 21.00 43.14 22.49
C ALA A 68 19.60 42.74 22.99
N LEU A 69 19.04 41.67 22.42
CA LEU A 69 17.73 41.15 22.84
C LEU A 69 17.79 40.54 24.25
N ALA A 70 18.87 39.82 24.59
CA ALA A 70 19.05 39.30 25.96
C ALA A 70 19.11 40.41 27.02
N ARG A 71 19.79 41.54 26.74
CA ARG A 71 19.80 42.71 27.64
C ARG A 71 18.41 43.27 27.88
N SER A 72 17.59 43.39 26.83
CA SER A 72 16.21 43.88 26.97
C SER A 72 15.33 42.98 27.84
N TYR A 73 15.59 41.66 27.84
CA TYR A 73 14.91 40.74 28.75
C TYR A 73 15.50 40.77 30.16
N ALA A 74 16.80 41.02 30.29
CA ALA A 74 17.49 41.11 31.57
C ALA A 74 17.05 42.33 32.41
N GLU A 75 16.42 43.34 31.79
CA GLU A 75 15.75 44.44 32.51
C GLU A 75 14.53 43.98 33.32
N ARG A 76 13.93 42.83 32.96
CA ARG A 76 12.69 42.33 33.55
C ARG A 76 12.83 40.98 34.25
N TYR A 77 13.81 40.18 33.84
CA TYR A 77 14.01 38.82 34.34
C TYR A 77 15.45 38.61 34.76
N GLU A 78 15.64 38.06 35.95
CA GLU A 78 16.94 37.58 36.39
C GLU A 78 17.28 36.26 35.70
N GLY A 79 18.57 35.95 35.56
CA GLY A 79 19.02 34.69 34.95
C GLY A 79 18.83 34.60 33.43
N VAL A 80 18.73 35.73 32.72
CA VAL A 80 18.75 35.74 31.24
C VAL A 80 20.16 35.45 30.74
N GLN A 81 20.30 34.45 29.88
CA GLN A 81 21.55 33.95 29.35
C GLN A 81 21.44 33.73 27.84
N VAL A 82 22.58 33.77 27.14
CA VAL A 82 22.65 33.41 25.71
C VAL A 82 23.57 32.21 25.54
N PHE A 83 23.11 31.21 24.78
CA PHE A 83 23.85 29.98 24.48
C PHE A 83 24.05 29.81 22.97
N SER A 84 25.17 29.25 22.55
CA SER A 84 25.35 28.79 21.16
C SER A 84 24.64 27.45 20.95
N LEU A 85 23.96 27.27 19.83
CA LEU A 85 23.35 26.00 19.42
C LEU A 85 24.23 25.28 18.37
N PRO A 86 24.14 23.95 18.25
CA PRO A 86 24.88 23.19 17.23
C PRO A 86 24.57 23.61 15.78
N THR A 87 23.40 24.21 15.56
CA THR A 87 22.93 24.71 14.27
C THR A 87 23.55 26.05 13.86
N GLY A 88 24.43 26.64 14.68
CA GLY A 88 25.04 27.95 14.43
C GLY A 88 24.21 29.15 14.88
N TRP A 89 23.07 28.91 15.55
CA TRP A 89 22.20 29.96 16.11
C TRP A 89 22.50 30.21 17.58
N TYR A 90 22.03 31.34 18.12
CA TYR A 90 22.19 31.73 19.52
C TYR A 90 20.83 31.80 20.22
N ALA A 91 20.62 30.91 21.19
CA ALA A 91 19.41 30.85 22.00
C ALA A 91 19.49 31.84 23.17
N ILE A 92 18.42 32.57 23.43
CA ILE A 92 18.25 33.43 24.60
C ILE A 92 17.29 32.72 25.53
N ALA A 93 17.72 32.44 26.77
CA ALA A 93 16.94 31.66 27.72
C ALA A 93 16.98 32.27 29.13
N VAL A 94 15.93 32.02 29.90
CA VAL A 94 15.83 32.37 31.33
C VAL A 94 16.01 31.10 32.14
N GLY A 95 16.86 31.13 33.16
CA GLY A 95 17.12 30.01 34.05
C GLY A 95 18.54 30.02 34.62
N PRO A 96 19.00 28.94 35.26
CA PRO A 96 18.28 27.69 35.47
C PRO A 96 17.18 27.83 36.55
N PHE A 97 16.04 27.16 36.34
CA PHE A 97 15.00 27.00 37.35
C PHE A 97 15.29 25.81 38.27
N ALA A 98 14.85 25.86 39.53
CA ALA A 98 15.14 24.81 40.51
C ALA A 98 14.35 23.51 40.26
N SER A 99 13.24 23.59 39.52
CA SER A 99 12.43 22.43 39.11
C SER A 99 11.70 22.67 37.78
N PRO A 100 11.36 21.60 37.03
CA PRO A 100 10.53 21.70 35.82
C PRO A 100 9.17 22.37 36.07
N ALA A 101 8.55 22.08 37.21
CA ALA A 101 7.27 22.66 37.59
C ALA A 101 7.34 24.19 37.79
N GLU A 102 8.50 24.72 38.19
CA GLU A 102 8.73 26.16 38.33
C GLU A 102 8.92 26.82 36.95
N ALA A 103 9.72 26.22 36.08
CA ALA A 103 9.91 26.69 34.71
C ALA A 103 8.58 26.72 33.93
N GLU A 104 7.73 25.70 34.08
CA GLU A 104 6.39 25.64 33.51
C GLU A 104 5.47 26.75 34.02
N ARG A 105 5.47 26.99 35.34
CA ARG A 105 4.66 28.07 35.94
C ARG A 105 5.13 29.44 35.47
N PHE A 106 6.45 29.66 35.37
CA PHE A 106 7.02 30.86 34.80
C PHE A 106 6.56 31.03 33.34
N LEU A 107 6.78 30.03 32.47
CA LEU A 107 6.40 30.08 31.06
C LEU A 107 4.91 30.38 30.86
N ARG A 108 4.02 29.66 31.56
CA ARG A 108 2.56 29.85 31.46
C ARG A 108 2.14 31.24 31.94
N SER A 109 2.67 31.70 33.08
CA SER A 109 2.31 33.01 33.64
C SER A 109 2.77 34.17 32.75
N GLN A 110 4.00 34.12 32.23
CA GLN A 110 4.54 35.18 31.38
C GLN A 110 3.89 35.21 29.99
N LYS A 111 3.57 34.05 29.40
CA LYS A 111 2.81 33.99 28.12
C LYS A 111 1.41 34.55 28.26
N ARG A 112 0.69 34.24 29.35
CA ARG A 112 -0.65 34.78 29.61
C ARG A 112 -0.63 36.30 29.72
N ARG A 113 0.39 36.85 30.38
CA ARG A 113 0.62 38.31 30.51
C ARG A 113 1.22 38.95 29.25
N ARG A 114 1.52 38.15 28.22
CA ARG A 114 2.18 38.58 26.96
C ARG A 114 3.52 39.29 27.18
N LEU A 115 4.24 38.93 28.25
CA LEU A 115 5.53 39.52 28.62
C LEU A 115 6.74 38.75 28.05
N ILE A 116 6.48 37.60 27.41
CA ILE A 116 7.45 36.82 26.62
C ILE A 116 6.79 36.36 25.30
N PRO A 117 7.57 35.98 24.29
CA PRO A 117 7.06 35.53 22.99
C PRO A 117 6.17 34.28 23.09
N ARG A 118 5.21 34.15 22.17
CA ARG A 118 4.26 33.01 22.16
C ARG A 118 4.94 31.69 21.82
N ASP A 119 6.05 31.76 21.08
CA ASP A 119 6.92 30.66 20.67
C ASP A 119 8.00 30.30 21.71
N ALA A 120 8.05 30.98 22.86
CA ALA A 120 8.94 30.58 23.96
C ALA A 120 8.60 29.17 24.47
N PHE A 121 9.59 28.35 24.81
CA PHE A 121 9.36 26.95 25.21
C PHE A 121 10.34 26.49 26.29
N LEU A 122 10.04 25.35 26.93
CA LEU A 122 10.92 24.74 27.93
C LEU A 122 12.07 24.01 27.24
N ALA A 123 13.28 24.27 27.71
CA ALA A 123 14.50 23.65 27.20
C ALA A 123 15.35 23.16 28.38
N ARG A 124 16.09 22.09 28.17
CA ARG A 124 17.03 21.55 29.16
C ARG A 124 18.41 22.15 28.94
N ALA A 125 19.23 22.19 29.98
CA ALA A 125 20.64 22.59 29.87
C ALA A 125 21.39 21.81 28.78
N SER A 126 21.05 20.54 28.57
CA SER A 126 21.63 19.66 27.54
C SER A 126 21.35 20.11 26.10
N ASP A 127 20.30 20.91 25.90
CA ASP A 127 19.86 21.35 24.57
C ASP A 127 20.68 22.56 24.07
N PHE A 128 21.48 23.14 24.96
CA PHE A 128 22.33 24.29 24.71
C PHE A 128 23.80 23.89 24.60
N GLY A 129 24.53 24.54 23.70
CA GLY A 129 25.98 24.52 23.68
C GLY A 129 26.57 25.54 24.66
N ARG A 130 27.76 26.06 24.35
CA ARG A 130 28.48 26.98 25.23
C ARG A 130 27.68 28.27 25.50
N ARG A 131 27.64 28.71 26.76
CA ARG A 131 27.13 30.04 27.14
C ARG A 131 28.03 31.15 26.58
N VAL A 132 27.44 32.09 25.84
CA VAL A 132 28.13 33.19 25.15
C VAL A 132 27.83 34.57 25.73
N TRP A 133 26.87 34.68 26.65
CA TRP A 133 26.55 35.90 27.41
C TRP A 133 25.77 35.56 28.71
N PRO A 134 26.03 36.23 29.85
CA PRO A 134 27.05 37.25 30.08
C PRO A 134 28.48 36.70 29.94
N ALA A 135 29.43 37.54 29.52
CA ALA A 135 30.80 37.13 29.27
C ALA A 135 31.59 37.15 30.59
N GLY A 136 32.12 35.98 30.97
CA GLY A 136 32.99 35.82 32.15
C GLY A 136 32.23 35.65 33.46
N LEU A 137 31.77 34.42 33.73
CA LEU A 137 31.53 33.88 35.07
C LEU A 137 31.57 32.36 34.90
N GLU A 138 32.67 31.72 35.29
CA GLU A 138 32.62 30.33 35.74
C GLU A 138 31.65 30.24 36.91
N ALA A 139 30.95 29.11 37.02
CA ALA A 139 29.95 28.90 38.07
C ALA A 139 30.55 29.12 39.47
N PRO A 140 29.91 29.91 40.34
CA PRO A 140 30.04 29.67 41.76
C PRO A 140 29.05 28.57 42.13
N ALA A 141 29.60 27.46 42.60
CA ALA A 141 28.89 26.58 43.51
C ALA A 141 28.46 27.37 44.75
N GLY A 142 27.22 27.16 45.19
CA GLY A 142 26.74 27.41 46.54
C GLY A 142 26.84 28.85 47.08
N SER A 143 25.71 29.55 47.18
CA SER A 143 25.45 30.45 48.30
C SER A 143 23.95 30.61 48.44
N GLY A 144 23.40 30.16 49.58
CA GLY A 144 22.05 30.49 49.98
C GLY A 144 21.93 31.98 50.27
N LEU A 145 20.76 32.53 49.95
CA LEU A 145 20.30 33.78 50.52
C LEU A 145 19.00 33.48 51.27
N GLU A 146 19.14 33.44 52.60
CA GLU A 146 18.06 33.47 53.57
C GLU A 146 17.23 34.75 53.37
N ILE A 147 15.91 34.61 53.41
CA ILE A 147 15.02 35.73 53.71
C ILE A 147 14.59 35.57 55.16
N ARG A 148 14.92 36.62 55.92
CA ARG A 148 14.60 36.87 57.32
C ARG A 148 13.10 36.90 57.56
N GLU A 149 12.66 36.04 58.48
CA GLU A 149 11.33 36.00 59.06
C GLU A 149 11.12 37.22 60.00
N PRO A 150 10.00 37.94 59.96
CA PRO A 150 9.56 38.73 61.09
C PRO A 150 8.70 37.86 62.01
N ASP A 151 9.14 37.84 63.26
CA ASP A 151 8.46 37.55 64.52
C ASP A 151 7.10 36.82 64.50
N ARG A 152 7.13 35.67 65.19
CA ARG A 152 5.99 34.83 65.52
C ARG A 152 5.43 35.29 66.86
N ALA A 153 4.15 35.65 66.91
CA ALA A 153 3.39 35.66 68.16
C ALA A 153 2.02 35.00 67.95
N ASP A 154 1.92 33.83 68.56
CA ASP A 154 0.77 33.05 69.02
C ASP A 154 -0.35 32.60 68.07
N ALA A 155 -0.55 31.27 68.12
CA ALA A 155 -1.65 30.50 67.57
C ALA A 155 -2.93 30.62 68.44
N PRO A 156 -4.10 30.18 67.92
CA PRO A 156 -4.45 28.78 68.13
C PRO A 156 -4.94 28.03 66.87
N ALA A 157 -4.89 26.70 66.99
CA ALA A 157 -5.23 25.67 66.01
C ALA A 157 -6.76 25.48 65.80
N PRO A 158 -7.19 24.45 65.04
CA PRO A 158 -7.52 24.48 63.62
C PRO A 158 -9.05 24.45 63.37
N ALA A 159 -9.52 25.12 62.32
CA ALA A 159 -10.88 24.94 61.80
C ALA A 159 -10.87 24.86 60.27
N ALA A 160 -11.36 23.72 59.77
CA ALA A 160 -11.87 23.40 58.44
C ALA A 160 -11.26 24.14 57.22
N GLU A 161 -10.59 23.36 56.36
CA GLU A 161 -10.32 23.74 54.97
C GLU A 161 -11.62 24.16 54.25
N PRO A 162 -11.68 25.34 53.63
CA PRO A 162 -12.61 25.57 52.54
C PRO A 162 -12.04 24.91 51.28
N ALA A 163 -12.79 23.97 50.73
CA ALA A 163 -12.54 23.40 49.41
C ALA A 163 -12.37 24.53 48.38
N LEU A 164 -11.19 24.60 47.75
CA LEU A 164 -10.97 25.41 46.57
C LEU A 164 -11.81 24.84 45.42
N SER A 165 -12.86 25.57 45.06
CA SER A 165 -13.71 25.34 43.89
C SER A 165 -12.89 25.21 42.60
N GLU A 166 -13.24 24.22 41.77
CA GLU A 166 -12.76 24.07 40.38
C GLU A 166 -12.93 25.38 39.60
N PRO A 167 -12.00 25.71 38.67
CA PRO A 167 -12.16 26.87 37.82
C PRO A 167 -13.41 26.72 36.93
N GLU A 168 -14.33 27.68 37.03
CA GLU A 168 -15.49 27.81 36.14
C GLU A 168 -15.07 27.80 34.66
N PRO A 169 -15.80 27.10 33.78
CA PRO A 169 -15.53 27.13 32.35
C PRO A 169 -15.70 28.56 31.80
N GLU A 170 -14.76 29.02 30.98
CA GLU A 170 -14.87 30.32 30.30
C GLU A 170 -16.24 30.44 29.58
N PRO A 171 -16.94 31.59 29.69
CA PRO A 171 -18.30 31.72 29.17
C PRO A 171 -18.33 31.50 27.65
N GLU A 172 -19.20 30.59 27.20
CA GLU A 172 -19.39 30.32 25.79
C GLU A 172 -19.93 31.56 25.06
N MET A 173 -19.37 31.86 23.89
CA MET A 173 -19.85 32.97 23.06
C MET A 173 -21.33 32.76 22.70
N THR A 174 -22.17 33.75 22.98
CA THR A 174 -23.56 33.77 22.51
C THR A 174 -23.64 33.74 20.98
N LEU A 175 -24.78 33.31 20.43
CA LEU A 175 -25.02 33.29 18.98
C LEU A 175 -24.80 34.67 18.32
N ALA A 176 -25.21 35.75 18.98
CA ALA A 176 -25.00 37.11 18.49
C ALA A 176 -23.51 37.50 18.43
N GLN A 177 -22.71 37.06 19.40
CA GLN A 177 -21.26 37.26 19.41
C GLN A 177 -20.58 36.40 18.33
N ALA A 178 -21.00 35.15 18.14
CA ALA A 178 -20.48 34.26 17.10
C ALA A 178 -20.74 34.83 15.69
N ARG A 179 -21.92 35.40 15.44
CA ARG A 179 -22.27 36.14 14.21
C ARG A 179 -21.30 37.29 13.93
N ARG A 180 -21.08 38.16 14.93
CA ARG A 180 -20.16 39.31 14.82
C ARG A 180 -18.70 38.89 14.68
N PHE A 181 -18.32 37.75 15.24
CA PHE A 181 -16.99 37.18 15.07
C PHE A 181 -16.78 36.67 13.65
N GLN A 182 -17.69 35.83 13.14
CA GLN A 182 -17.60 35.32 11.77
C GLN A 182 -17.61 36.42 10.71
N ALA A 183 -18.41 37.47 10.90
CA ALA A 183 -18.46 38.61 9.98
C ALA A 183 -17.12 39.37 9.87
N ARG A 184 -16.21 39.19 10.84
CA ARG A 184 -14.87 39.80 10.88
C ARG A 184 -13.75 38.84 10.50
N LEU A 185 -14.06 37.59 10.14
CA LEU A 185 -13.04 36.67 9.64
C LEU A 185 -12.51 37.17 8.30
N ASP A 186 -11.19 37.19 8.15
CA ASP A 186 -10.58 37.41 6.84
C ASP A 186 -10.88 36.23 5.90
N ARG A 187 -10.71 36.48 4.61
CA ARG A 187 -11.03 35.52 3.55
C ARG A 187 -10.19 34.24 3.63
N GLU A 188 -8.96 34.34 4.12
CA GLU A 188 -8.04 33.20 4.24
C GLU A 188 -8.50 32.26 5.36
N THR A 189 -8.78 32.79 6.54
CA THR A 189 -9.31 32.06 7.70
C THR A 189 -10.68 31.46 7.39
N ALA A 190 -11.54 32.18 6.65
CA ALA A 190 -12.82 31.64 6.19
C ALA A 190 -12.62 30.47 5.20
N SER A 191 -11.61 30.54 4.33
CA SER A 191 -11.26 29.46 3.42
C SER A 191 -10.68 28.25 4.16
N ASP A 192 -9.85 28.47 5.18
CA ASP A 192 -9.34 27.42 6.05
C ASP A 192 -10.46 26.74 6.85
N LEU A 193 -11.43 27.50 7.34
CA LEU A 193 -12.64 26.94 7.94
C LEU A 193 -13.37 26.02 6.96
N GLN A 194 -13.59 26.45 5.72
CA GLN A 194 -14.23 25.62 4.70
C GLN A 194 -13.41 24.35 4.39
N ARG A 195 -12.07 24.44 4.32
CA ARG A 195 -11.18 23.29 4.13
C ARG A 195 -11.27 22.31 5.29
N ALA A 196 -11.26 22.82 6.52
CA ALA A 196 -11.36 21.99 7.72
C ALA A 196 -12.74 21.34 7.87
N LEU A 197 -13.84 22.04 7.52
CA LEU A 197 -15.18 21.44 7.49
C LEU A 197 -15.31 20.36 6.42
N ARG A 198 -14.64 20.54 5.27
CA ARG A 198 -14.57 19.50 4.24
C ARG A 198 -13.77 18.29 4.71
N TRP A 199 -12.63 18.52 5.37
CA TRP A 199 -11.86 17.46 6.02
C TRP A 199 -12.71 16.70 7.05
N ALA A 200 -13.52 17.41 7.84
CA ALA A 200 -14.48 16.83 8.76
C ALA A 200 -15.68 16.14 8.07
N GLY A 201 -15.76 16.13 6.74
CA GLY A 201 -16.79 15.45 5.97
C GLY A 201 -18.14 16.18 5.87
N THR A 202 -18.26 17.39 6.43
CA THR A 202 -19.53 18.13 6.53
C THR A 202 -19.74 19.16 5.42
N TYR A 203 -18.68 19.52 4.68
CA TYR A 203 -18.73 20.53 3.61
C TYR A 203 -18.37 19.96 2.24
N ARG A 204 -19.24 20.19 1.24
CA ARG A 204 -19.07 19.75 -0.16
C ARG A 204 -19.02 20.90 -1.20
N GLY A 205 -19.22 22.14 -0.77
CA GLY A 205 -19.22 23.33 -1.65
C GLY A 205 -17.83 23.89 -1.93
N ALA A 206 -17.68 24.82 -2.87
CA ALA A 206 -16.37 25.39 -3.22
C ALA A 206 -15.64 26.05 -2.04
N ILE A 207 -14.30 26.05 -2.07
CA ILE A 207 -13.45 26.75 -1.10
C ILE A 207 -13.21 28.18 -1.62
N ASP A 208 -14.11 29.10 -1.29
CA ASP A 208 -14.13 30.48 -1.79
C ASP A 208 -13.99 31.53 -0.68
N GLY A 209 -13.94 31.10 0.59
CA GLY A 209 -13.91 31.99 1.75
C GLY A 209 -15.23 32.72 2.02
N ALA A 210 -16.31 32.39 1.30
CA ALA A 210 -17.63 32.97 1.50
C ALA A 210 -18.48 32.07 2.41
N LEU A 211 -18.81 32.55 3.61
CA LEU A 211 -19.60 31.78 4.59
C LEU A 211 -21.12 31.88 4.31
N GLY A 212 -21.54 31.33 3.17
CA GLY A 212 -22.93 31.28 2.72
C GLY A 212 -23.75 30.14 3.35
N PRO A 213 -24.99 29.88 2.86
CA PRO A 213 -25.87 28.84 3.38
C PRO A 213 -25.24 27.44 3.43
N GLY A 214 -24.38 27.11 2.46
CA GLY A 214 -23.64 25.86 2.43
C GLY A 214 -22.67 25.70 3.61
N SER A 215 -21.88 26.75 3.89
CA SER A 215 -20.96 26.74 5.03
C SER A 215 -21.71 26.73 6.37
N ARG A 216 -22.85 27.43 6.48
CA ARG A 216 -23.68 27.40 7.69
C ARG A 216 -24.20 26.00 8.01
N ARG A 217 -24.72 25.29 6.99
CA ARG A 217 -25.16 23.90 7.15
C ARG A 217 -24.01 22.98 7.55
N ALA A 218 -22.84 23.15 6.96
CA ALA A 218 -21.66 22.36 7.32
C ALA A 218 -21.18 22.62 8.76
N ILE A 219 -21.20 23.89 9.20
CA ILE A 219 -20.87 24.25 10.59
C ILE A 219 -21.87 23.60 11.56
N ALA A 220 -23.17 23.68 11.27
CA ALA A 220 -24.21 23.06 12.09
C ALA A 220 -24.04 21.53 12.16
N ALA A 221 -23.76 20.88 11.03
CA ALA A 221 -23.50 19.44 10.98
C ALA A 221 -22.23 19.04 11.76
N TRP A 222 -21.16 19.84 11.66
CA TRP A 222 -19.94 19.60 12.42
C TRP A 222 -20.15 19.82 13.92
N GLN A 223 -20.89 20.87 14.30
CA GLN A 223 -21.31 21.11 15.70
C GLN A 223 -22.07 19.90 16.24
N GLN A 224 -23.04 19.40 15.48
CA GLN A 224 -23.78 18.20 15.83
C GLN A 224 -22.86 16.97 15.99
N SER A 225 -21.85 16.80 15.12
CA SER A 225 -20.91 15.67 15.22
C SER A 225 -20.02 15.70 16.46
N ILE A 226 -19.85 16.86 17.09
CA ILE A 226 -19.08 17.01 18.33
C ILE A 226 -19.97 17.17 19.57
N GLY A 227 -21.30 16.95 19.43
CA GLY A 227 -22.27 17.09 20.52
C GLY A 227 -22.57 18.54 20.93
N ALA A 228 -22.27 19.53 20.09
CA ALA A 228 -22.57 20.93 20.33
C ALA A 228 -23.91 21.35 19.68
N GLU A 229 -24.49 22.46 20.16
CA GLU A 229 -25.71 23.02 19.57
C GLU A 229 -25.49 23.42 18.08
N PRO A 230 -26.33 22.93 17.14
CA PRO A 230 -26.13 23.11 15.69
C PRO A 230 -26.56 24.49 15.19
N THR A 231 -25.96 25.54 15.75
CA THR A 231 -26.30 26.94 15.46
C THR A 231 -25.94 27.38 14.04
N GLY A 232 -25.00 26.71 13.38
CA GLY A 232 -24.48 27.09 12.06
C GLY A 232 -23.55 28.31 12.08
N TYR A 233 -23.22 28.81 13.27
CA TYR A 233 -22.25 29.89 13.50
C TYR A 233 -21.14 29.37 14.42
N ILE A 234 -19.91 29.40 13.92
CA ILE A 234 -18.74 28.90 14.65
C ILE A 234 -18.29 29.92 15.68
N THR A 235 -18.05 29.46 16.91
CA THR A 235 -17.41 30.28 17.96
C THR A 235 -15.90 30.33 17.77
N ARG A 236 -15.21 31.23 18.47
CA ARG A 236 -13.73 31.30 18.45
C ARG A 236 -13.10 29.97 18.90
N ARG A 237 -13.57 29.42 20.03
CA ARG A 237 -13.09 28.15 20.58
C ARG A 237 -13.32 26.99 19.61
N GLN A 238 -14.48 26.94 18.96
CA GLN A 238 -14.80 25.94 17.96
C GLN A 238 -13.89 26.04 16.72
N LEU A 239 -13.64 27.26 16.23
CA LEU A 239 -12.73 27.49 15.12
C LEU A 239 -11.30 27.04 15.46
N GLU A 240 -10.80 27.44 16.64
CA GLU A 240 -9.46 27.07 17.11
C GLU A 240 -9.31 25.55 17.24
N ARG A 241 -10.32 24.87 17.79
CA ARG A 241 -10.38 23.41 17.87
C ARG A 241 -10.33 22.77 16.48
N LEU A 242 -11.26 23.11 15.59
CA LEU A 242 -11.36 22.52 14.26
C LEU A 242 -10.09 22.74 13.43
N LEU A 243 -9.55 23.96 13.44
CA LEU A 243 -8.31 24.28 12.72
C LEU A 243 -7.08 23.65 13.39
N GLY A 244 -7.08 23.46 14.71
CA GLY A 244 -6.03 22.73 15.43
C GLY A 244 -6.00 21.26 15.03
N GLU A 245 -7.15 20.58 15.08
CA GLU A 245 -7.30 19.17 14.67
C GLU A 245 -6.90 18.96 13.20
N TRP A 246 -7.37 19.83 12.30
CA TRP A 246 -7.02 19.77 10.88
C TRP A 246 -5.52 19.98 10.62
N ARG A 247 -4.88 20.94 11.30
CA ARG A 247 -3.44 21.19 11.17
C ARG A 247 -2.61 20.02 11.70
N ALA A 248 -2.96 19.49 12.87
CA ALA A 248 -2.29 18.32 13.44
C ALA A 248 -2.44 17.09 12.52
N TRP A 249 -3.61 16.89 11.92
CA TRP A 249 -3.80 15.83 10.92
C TRP A 249 -2.92 16.03 9.68
N ARG A 250 -2.84 17.25 9.12
CA ARG A 250 -1.95 17.56 7.99
C ARG A 250 -0.47 17.35 8.33
N GLU A 251 -0.06 17.74 9.53
CA GLU A 251 1.31 17.56 10.01
C GLU A 251 1.68 16.08 10.15
N ARG A 252 0.78 15.25 10.68
CA ARG A 252 0.97 13.79 10.76
C ARG A 252 1.23 13.16 9.39
N LEU A 253 0.54 13.63 8.35
CA LEU A 253 0.72 13.17 6.96
C LEU A 253 1.99 13.71 6.29
N GLY A 254 2.62 14.75 6.85
CA GLY A 254 3.64 15.52 6.14
C GLY A 254 3.08 16.23 4.91
N TRP A 255 1.86 16.76 5.00
CA TRP A 255 1.20 17.37 3.85
C TRP A 255 1.89 18.66 3.38
N ARG A 256 2.45 18.65 2.17
CA ARG A 256 3.09 19.81 1.53
C ARG A 256 2.67 19.95 0.08
N ILE A 257 2.68 21.18 -0.45
CA ILE A 257 2.55 21.40 -1.90
C ILE A 257 3.93 21.15 -2.51
N ALA A 258 4.05 20.08 -3.30
CA ALA A 258 5.24 19.70 -4.04
C ALA A 258 5.13 20.15 -5.50
N ARG A 259 6.28 20.53 -6.08
CA ARG A 259 6.40 20.85 -7.50
C ARG A 259 7.22 19.79 -8.19
N PHE A 260 6.74 19.32 -9.33
CA PHE A 260 7.37 18.35 -10.20
C PHE A 260 7.60 19.00 -11.57
N PRO A 261 8.68 19.80 -11.74
CA PRO A 261 8.93 20.54 -12.98
C PRO A 261 9.05 19.61 -14.19
N GLU A 262 9.68 18.45 -14.03
CA GLU A 262 9.85 17.44 -15.08
C GLU A 262 8.51 16.88 -15.59
N ALA A 263 7.51 16.79 -14.72
CA ALA A 263 6.15 16.39 -15.10
C ALA A 263 5.26 17.60 -15.46
N GLY A 264 5.69 18.83 -15.19
CA GLY A 264 4.89 20.05 -15.32
C GLY A 264 3.66 20.06 -14.38
N ILE A 265 3.79 19.48 -13.18
CA ILE A 265 2.70 19.30 -12.21
C ILE A 265 3.08 19.94 -10.86
N GLU A 266 2.11 20.59 -10.22
CA GLU A 266 2.16 20.96 -8.79
C GLU A 266 1.01 20.23 -8.07
N LEU A 267 1.31 19.62 -6.94
CA LEU A 267 0.37 18.73 -6.24
C LEU A 267 0.64 18.74 -4.73
N GLY A 268 -0.43 18.74 -3.93
CA GLY A 268 -0.33 18.46 -2.50
C GLY A 268 -0.02 16.98 -2.26
N MET A 269 1.07 16.70 -1.55
CA MET A 269 1.60 15.36 -1.32
C MET A 269 1.63 15.03 0.18
N PRO A 270 1.23 13.82 0.58
CA PRO A 270 1.45 13.31 1.93
C PRO A 270 2.86 12.70 2.03
N GLU A 271 3.89 13.54 2.19
CA GLU A 271 5.31 13.12 2.10
C GLU A 271 5.72 12.02 3.11
N ARG A 272 4.96 11.82 4.19
CA ARG A 272 5.21 10.73 5.14
C ARG A 272 4.56 9.40 4.76
N LEU A 273 3.61 9.40 3.82
CA LEU A 273 2.91 8.20 3.34
C LEU A 273 3.45 7.67 2.01
N THR A 274 4.19 8.49 1.27
CA THR A 274 4.62 8.20 -0.10
C THR A 274 6.09 8.48 -0.28
N ARG A 275 6.80 7.63 -1.02
CA ARG A 275 8.19 7.83 -1.44
C ARG A 275 8.32 7.65 -2.95
N LEU A 276 9.06 8.54 -3.62
CA LEU A 276 9.37 8.37 -5.03
C LEU A 276 10.13 7.06 -5.23
N ALA A 277 9.58 6.16 -6.05
CA ALA A 277 10.17 4.87 -6.35
C ALA A 277 10.92 4.92 -7.69
N ARG A 278 10.27 5.48 -8.73
CA ARG A 278 10.82 5.54 -10.08
C ARG A 278 10.14 6.60 -10.94
N THR A 279 10.84 7.03 -11.98
CA THR A 279 10.31 7.85 -13.05
C THR A 279 10.50 7.10 -14.36
N GLU A 280 9.40 6.56 -14.89
CA GLU A 280 9.36 5.82 -16.15
C GLU A 280 8.27 6.45 -17.03
N PRO A 281 8.65 7.36 -17.95
CA PRO A 281 7.69 8.08 -18.78
C PRO A 281 6.70 7.12 -19.47
N PRO A 282 5.38 7.40 -19.42
CA PRO A 282 4.76 8.68 -19.07
C PRO A 282 4.44 8.86 -17.57
N PHE A 283 5.00 8.01 -16.69
CA PHE A 283 4.67 7.94 -15.28
C PHE A 283 5.81 8.36 -14.34
N MET A 284 5.44 8.97 -13.22
CA MET A 284 6.28 9.12 -12.04
C MET A 284 5.59 8.44 -10.87
N VAL A 285 6.20 7.38 -10.35
CA VAL A 285 5.57 6.44 -9.41
C VAL A 285 6.13 6.66 -8.01
N PHE A 286 5.23 6.91 -7.05
CA PHE A 286 5.50 6.95 -5.63
C PHE A 286 4.83 5.76 -4.96
N GLU A 287 5.59 4.99 -4.19
CA GLU A 287 5.11 3.82 -3.45
C GLU A 287 4.86 4.17 -1.97
N PRO A 288 4.08 3.34 -1.25
CA PRO A 288 3.89 3.50 0.18
C PRO A 288 5.21 3.58 0.95
N ALA A 289 5.34 4.55 1.86
CA ALA A 289 6.55 4.73 2.66
C ALA A 289 6.64 3.80 3.90
N GLY A 290 5.66 2.89 4.08
CA GLY A 290 5.51 1.96 5.20
C GLY A 290 4.35 0.97 4.98
N GLU A 291 3.91 0.28 6.04
CA GLU A 291 2.82 -0.73 5.95
C GLU A 291 1.46 -0.14 5.59
N HIS A 292 1.18 1.08 6.05
CA HIS A 292 0.01 1.87 5.70
C HIS A 292 0.42 3.05 4.83
N GLY A 293 -0.17 3.19 3.66
CA GLY A 293 0.19 4.25 2.72
C GLY A 293 -0.61 4.20 1.44
N MET A 294 -0.17 4.98 0.46
CA MET A 294 -0.79 5.00 -0.86
C MET A 294 0.25 4.99 -1.97
N THR A 295 -0.09 4.33 -3.06
CA THR A 295 0.62 4.47 -4.32
C THR A 295 0.08 5.70 -5.03
N VAL A 296 0.97 6.60 -5.44
CA VAL A 296 0.65 7.81 -6.20
C VAL A 296 1.38 7.72 -7.52
N VAL A 297 0.68 7.85 -8.64
CA VAL A 297 1.28 7.87 -9.98
C VAL A 297 0.92 9.17 -10.65
N LEU A 298 1.92 10.00 -10.96
CA LEU A 298 1.72 11.18 -11.79
C LEU A 298 1.82 10.78 -13.25
N ILE A 299 0.90 11.28 -14.06
CA ILE A 299 0.88 11.06 -15.50
C ILE A 299 1.32 12.37 -16.16
N SER A 300 2.32 12.31 -17.04
CA SER A 300 2.70 13.47 -17.86
C SER A 300 3.30 13.03 -19.18
N GLN A 301 2.59 13.30 -20.28
CA GLN A 301 3.04 12.98 -21.64
C GLN A 301 2.53 14.00 -22.65
N PRO A 302 3.20 14.16 -23.81
CA PRO A 302 2.61 14.89 -24.92
C PRO A 302 1.41 14.10 -25.44
N GLY A 303 0.40 14.77 -25.98
CA GLY A 303 -0.72 14.04 -26.54
C GLY A 303 -1.87 14.88 -27.05
N ASP A 304 -2.80 14.17 -27.67
CA ASP A 304 -4.05 14.67 -28.22
C ASP A 304 -5.23 13.83 -27.68
N ARG A 305 -6.41 13.99 -28.29
CA ARG A 305 -7.60 13.24 -27.86
C ARG A 305 -7.49 11.73 -28.10
N ARG A 306 -6.81 11.31 -29.16
CA ARG A 306 -6.63 9.88 -29.46
C ARG A 306 -5.71 9.26 -28.44
N ARG A 307 -4.62 9.94 -28.09
CA ARG A 307 -3.67 9.48 -27.08
C ARG A 307 -4.27 9.49 -25.67
N LEU A 308 -5.17 10.43 -25.37
CA LEU A 308 -5.95 10.43 -24.13
C LEU A 308 -6.87 9.21 -24.03
N ALA A 309 -7.59 8.87 -25.10
CA ALA A 309 -8.44 7.69 -25.15
C ALA A 309 -7.62 6.39 -25.06
N ALA A 310 -6.49 6.31 -25.76
CA ALA A 310 -5.58 5.17 -25.67
C ALA A 310 -5.02 4.99 -24.25
N LEU A 311 -4.59 6.07 -23.59
CA LEU A 311 -4.16 6.03 -22.20
C LEU A 311 -5.28 5.53 -21.28
N TYR A 312 -6.51 5.99 -21.49
CA TYR A 312 -7.67 5.54 -20.71
C TYR A 312 -7.91 4.02 -20.83
N GLU A 313 -7.75 3.44 -22.02
CA GLU A 313 -7.82 1.98 -22.19
C GLU A 313 -6.65 1.25 -21.51
N VAL A 314 -5.42 1.73 -21.72
CA VAL A 314 -4.20 1.15 -21.12
C VAL A 314 -4.26 1.15 -19.59
N LEU A 315 -4.73 2.24 -18.96
CA LEU A 315 -4.81 2.29 -17.51
C LEU A 315 -5.75 1.22 -16.93
N GLN A 316 -6.79 0.82 -17.66
CA GLN A 316 -7.75 -0.19 -17.21
C GLN A 316 -7.21 -1.62 -17.26
N SER A 317 -6.11 -1.87 -17.99
CA SER A 317 -5.43 -3.17 -17.99
C SER A 317 -4.37 -3.30 -16.90
N LEU A 318 -4.04 -2.21 -16.19
CA LEU A 318 -3.05 -2.23 -15.14
C LEU A 318 -3.59 -2.91 -13.89
N GLU A 319 -2.76 -3.70 -13.21
CA GLU A 319 -3.11 -4.33 -11.93
C GLU A 319 -3.45 -3.29 -10.85
N LEU A 320 -2.83 -2.11 -10.94
CA LEU A 320 -3.11 -0.97 -10.07
C LEU A 320 -4.56 -0.46 -10.14
N VAL A 321 -5.29 -0.78 -11.22
CA VAL A 321 -6.65 -0.31 -11.46
C VAL A 321 -7.63 -1.49 -11.39
N PRO A 322 -8.48 -1.55 -10.36
CA PRO A 322 -9.55 -2.56 -10.27
C PRO A 322 -10.51 -2.50 -11.46
N LEU A 323 -11.03 -3.65 -11.90
CA LEU A 323 -11.89 -3.78 -13.08
C LEU A 323 -13.30 -3.19 -12.90
N GLU A 324 -13.81 -3.19 -11.67
CA GLU A 324 -15.15 -2.68 -11.37
C GLU A 324 -15.12 -1.20 -10.98
N GLY A 325 -16.28 -0.53 -11.04
CA GLY A 325 -16.46 0.84 -10.56
C GLY A 325 -16.67 1.93 -11.63
N PRO A 326 -17.02 3.17 -11.22
CA PRO A 326 -17.37 4.25 -12.12
C PRO A 326 -16.24 4.66 -13.07
N ARG A 327 -16.57 4.74 -14.36
CA ARG A 327 -15.64 5.16 -15.42
C ARG A 327 -16.28 6.21 -16.30
N ARG A 328 -15.52 7.24 -16.67
CA ARG A 328 -16.00 8.30 -17.54
C ARG A 328 -14.88 8.86 -18.39
N LEU A 329 -15.01 8.69 -19.70
CA LEU A 329 -14.21 9.38 -20.70
C LEU A 329 -14.99 10.59 -21.25
N ARG A 330 -14.36 11.76 -21.23
CA ARG A 330 -14.83 13.00 -21.87
C ARG A 330 -13.87 13.38 -22.99
N ARG A 331 -14.21 14.43 -23.73
CA ARG A 331 -13.45 14.92 -24.89
C ARG A 331 -12.00 15.33 -24.58
N ASP A 332 -11.73 15.77 -23.35
CA ASP A 332 -10.46 16.35 -22.91
C ASP A 332 -10.03 15.85 -21.52
N SER A 333 -10.74 14.86 -20.96
CA SER A 333 -10.49 14.38 -19.61
C SER A 333 -11.08 13.00 -19.40
N PHE A 334 -10.59 12.27 -18.40
CA PHE A 334 -11.25 11.07 -17.91
C PHE A 334 -11.14 10.95 -16.38
N THR A 335 -12.03 10.13 -15.82
CA THR A 335 -11.97 9.67 -14.43
C THR A 335 -12.22 8.17 -14.37
N ILE A 336 -11.45 7.46 -13.54
CA ILE A 336 -11.65 6.04 -13.24
C ILE A 336 -11.67 5.92 -11.72
N GLU A 337 -12.71 5.30 -11.18
CA GLU A 337 -12.80 4.91 -9.78
C GLU A 337 -13.01 3.40 -9.74
N GLY A 338 -12.08 2.69 -9.12
CA GLY A 338 -12.12 1.24 -9.01
C GLY A 338 -11.94 0.77 -7.57
N ARG A 339 -12.56 -0.35 -7.24
CA ARG A 339 -12.45 -1.00 -5.93
C ARG A 339 -12.59 -2.51 -6.08
N ASP A 340 -11.75 -3.26 -5.38
CA ASP A 340 -11.87 -4.70 -5.16
C ASP A 340 -11.50 -5.05 -3.70
N GLY A 341 -11.22 -6.32 -3.42
CA GLY A 341 -10.82 -6.79 -2.10
C GLY A 341 -9.41 -6.38 -1.68
N GLU A 342 -8.56 -5.93 -2.61
CA GLU A 342 -7.15 -5.63 -2.35
C GLU A 342 -6.84 -4.13 -2.41
N ARG A 343 -7.54 -3.37 -3.25
CA ARG A 343 -7.26 -1.95 -3.47
C ARG A 343 -8.48 -1.11 -3.85
N VAL A 344 -8.38 0.16 -3.53
CA VAL A 344 -9.23 1.24 -3.99
C VAL A 344 -8.37 2.19 -4.81
N THR A 345 -8.78 2.49 -6.03
CA THR A 345 -8.03 3.35 -6.96
C THR A 345 -8.89 4.47 -7.49
N ARG A 346 -8.34 5.68 -7.52
CA ARG A 346 -8.92 6.84 -8.19
C ARG A 346 -7.91 7.43 -9.16
N ALA A 347 -8.26 7.48 -10.43
CA ALA A 347 -7.47 8.09 -11.48
C ALA A 347 -8.23 9.25 -12.12
N PHE A 348 -7.50 10.30 -12.48
CA PHE A 348 -7.98 11.28 -13.45
C PHE A 348 -6.83 11.78 -14.31
N ALA A 349 -7.13 12.14 -15.55
CA ALA A 349 -6.21 12.88 -16.39
C ALA A 349 -6.98 13.88 -17.25
N ARG A 350 -6.28 14.90 -17.73
CA ARG A 350 -6.82 15.95 -18.59
C ARG A 350 -5.81 16.34 -19.67
N LEU A 351 -6.33 16.61 -20.86
CA LEU A 351 -5.61 17.14 -22.00
C LEU A 351 -5.68 18.67 -21.96
N GLU A 352 -4.53 19.32 -21.79
CA GLU A 352 -4.42 20.78 -21.84
C GLU A 352 -3.17 21.15 -22.64
N LYS A 353 -3.32 22.07 -23.62
CA LYS A 353 -2.21 22.63 -24.41
C LYS A 353 -1.26 21.57 -24.99
N GLY A 354 -1.82 20.49 -25.57
CA GLY A 354 -1.05 19.43 -26.23
C GLY A 354 -0.36 18.43 -25.29
N ALA A 355 -0.69 18.46 -23.99
CA ALA A 355 -0.14 17.54 -23.01
C ALA A 355 -1.25 16.91 -22.17
N ILE A 356 -1.09 15.63 -21.87
CA ILE A 356 -1.95 14.87 -20.97
C ILE A 356 -1.29 14.84 -19.61
N ARG A 357 -1.95 15.41 -18.60
CA ARG A 357 -1.47 15.41 -17.21
C ARG A 357 -2.54 14.88 -16.27
N GLY A 358 -2.13 14.11 -15.28
CA GLY A 358 -3.05 13.43 -14.40
C GLY A 358 -2.40 12.82 -13.17
N LEU A 359 -3.23 12.13 -12.40
CA LEU A 359 -2.86 11.48 -11.16
C LEU A 359 -3.68 10.19 -11.01
N ILE A 360 -3.02 9.13 -10.57
CA ILE A 360 -3.62 7.90 -10.03
C ILE A 360 -3.24 7.81 -8.56
N VAL A 361 -4.20 7.54 -7.71
CA VAL A 361 -3.99 7.25 -6.29
C VAL A 361 -4.64 5.91 -5.97
N SER A 362 -3.87 4.99 -5.38
CA SER A 362 -4.32 3.66 -4.99
C SER A 362 -3.94 3.39 -3.54
N TRP A 363 -4.85 2.80 -2.77
CA TRP A 363 -4.64 2.41 -1.37
C TRP A 363 -5.40 1.13 -1.05
N ARG A 364 -5.14 0.54 0.11
CA ARG A 364 -5.86 -0.67 0.53
C ARG A 364 -7.25 -0.34 1.10
N PRO A 365 -8.28 -1.19 0.90
CA PRO A 365 -9.63 -0.94 1.39
C PRO A 365 -9.71 -0.72 2.91
N GLU A 366 -8.81 -1.31 3.71
CA GLU A 366 -8.74 -1.09 5.16
C GLU A 366 -8.43 0.37 5.55
N ASP A 367 -7.68 1.11 4.73
CA ASP A 367 -7.25 2.47 5.00
C ASP A 367 -8.22 3.54 4.44
N ASP A 368 -9.34 3.11 3.87
CA ASP A 368 -10.23 3.97 3.06
C ASP A 368 -10.78 5.18 3.83
N ALA A 369 -11.09 5.00 5.12
CA ALA A 369 -11.63 6.07 5.95
C ALA A 369 -10.74 7.32 5.93
N ASP A 370 -9.42 7.15 5.99
CA ASP A 370 -8.46 8.26 6.01
C ASP A 370 -7.94 8.60 4.61
N LEU A 371 -7.59 7.61 3.79
CA LEU A 371 -6.92 7.84 2.51
C LEU A 371 -7.87 8.31 1.42
N ALA A 372 -9.17 8.02 1.50
CA ALA A 372 -10.16 8.61 0.59
C ALA A 372 -10.21 10.13 0.70
N ARG A 373 -10.02 10.69 1.91
CA ARG A 373 -9.95 12.15 2.15
C ARG A 373 -8.65 12.73 1.60
N VAL A 374 -7.52 12.05 1.83
CA VAL A 374 -6.21 12.46 1.30
C VAL A 374 -6.26 12.50 -0.23
N ALA A 375 -6.74 11.45 -0.89
CA ALA A 375 -6.88 11.40 -2.35
C ALA A 375 -7.75 12.54 -2.91
N ALA A 376 -8.85 12.90 -2.21
CA ALA A 376 -9.69 14.03 -2.61
C ALA A 376 -8.94 15.37 -2.51
N MET A 377 -8.15 15.57 -1.45
CA MET A 377 -7.31 16.76 -1.29
C MET A 377 -6.20 16.84 -2.34
N MET A 378 -5.61 15.69 -2.71
CA MET A 378 -4.61 15.62 -3.79
C MET A 378 -5.25 16.09 -5.11
N ARG A 379 -6.40 15.52 -5.49
CA ARG A 379 -7.12 15.91 -6.70
C ARG A 379 -7.44 17.41 -6.74
N GLU A 380 -7.84 18.00 -5.62
CA GLU A 380 -8.19 19.43 -5.54
C GLU A 380 -6.97 20.35 -5.62
N SER A 381 -5.83 19.93 -5.06
CA SER A 381 -4.58 20.69 -5.09
C SER A 381 -3.81 20.58 -6.42
N PHE A 382 -4.20 19.66 -7.31
CA PHE A 382 -3.54 19.47 -8.59
C PHE A 382 -3.57 20.72 -9.47
N ARG A 383 -2.40 21.18 -9.90
CA ARG A 383 -2.20 22.30 -10.84
C ARG A 383 -1.20 21.89 -11.91
N THR A 384 -1.36 22.43 -13.11
CA THR A 384 -0.40 22.27 -14.21
C THR A 384 0.49 23.49 -14.29
N LEU A 385 1.80 23.29 -14.31
CA LEU A 385 2.80 24.36 -14.32
C LEU A 385 3.11 24.88 -15.74
N GLY A 386 2.58 24.22 -16.79
CA GLY A 386 3.03 24.45 -18.16
C GLY A 386 4.42 23.88 -18.41
N GLY A 387 4.93 23.99 -19.64
CA GLY A 387 6.26 23.48 -20.00
C GLY A 387 6.27 22.02 -20.46
N ALA A 388 7.48 21.45 -20.52
CA ALA A 388 7.74 20.10 -21.02
C ALA A 388 6.98 19.03 -20.22
N THR A 389 6.78 17.89 -20.86
CA THR A 389 6.29 16.66 -20.24
C THR A 389 7.48 15.78 -19.88
N LEU A 390 7.24 14.66 -19.19
CA LEU A 390 8.29 13.67 -19.02
C LEU A 390 8.84 13.29 -20.42
N PRO A 391 10.17 13.31 -20.60
CA PRO A 391 10.77 13.01 -21.90
C PRO A 391 10.47 11.55 -22.25
N GLU A 392 9.93 11.27 -23.44
CA GLU A 392 9.79 9.88 -23.88
C GLU A 392 11.18 9.23 -23.94
N PRO A 393 11.37 8.01 -23.44
CA PRO A 393 12.65 7.34 -23.54
C PRO A 393 12.99 7.13 -25.03
N GLU A 394 14.22 7.46 -25.41
CA GLU A 394 14.70 7.35 -26.80
C GLU A 394 14.68 5.90 -27.33
N GLN A 395 14.56 4.92 -26.43
CA GLN A 395 14.35 3.50 -26.73
C GLN A 395 13.20 2.98 -25.87
N PRO A 396 12.23 2.23 -26.43
CA PRO A 396 11.24 1.54 -25.61
C PRO A 396 11.97 0.67 -24.60
N ALA A 397 11.61 0.79 -23.32
CA ALA A 397 12.18 -0.03 -22.27
C ALA A 397 12.13 -1.50 -22.71
N ALA A 398 13.29 -2.15 -22.77
CA ALA A 398 13.35 -3.58 -22.99
C ALA A 398 12.44 -4.23 -21.93
N ALA A 399 11.52 -5.09 -22.37
CA ALA A 399 10.72 -5.90 -21.45
C ALA A 399 11.67 -6.51 -20.43
N GLY A 400 11.45 -6.21 -19.15
CA GLY A 400 12.33 -6.66 -18.08
C GLY A 400 12.59 -8.17 -18.21
N THR A 401 13.82 -8.58 -17.94
CA THR A 401 14.24 -9.99 -17.94
C THR A 401 13.47 -10.86 -16.96
N ASP A 402 12.69 -10.23 -16.07
CA ASP A 402 11.89 -10.88 -15.05
C ASP A 402 10.46 -11.13 -15.52
N GLY A 403 10.28 -11.52 -16.79
CA GLY A 403 9.06 -12.13 -17.32
C GLY A 403 7.75 -11.37 -17.10
N ALA A 404 7.73 -10.16 -16.54
CA ALA A 404 6.57 -9.35 -16.18
C ALA A 404 6.33 -8.29 -17.26
N ALA A 405 5.16 -8.33 -17.89
CA ALA A 405 4.73 -7.30 -18.83
C ALA A 405 4.52 -6.00 -18.04
N LEU A 406 5.45 -5.06 -18.21
CA LEU A 406 5.38 -3.72 -17.65
C LEU A 406 4.99 -2.73 -18.74
N ILE A 407 4.03 -1.86 -18.46
CA ILE A 407 3.77 -0.67 -19.29
C ILE A 407 4.32 0.53 -18.53
N ALA A 408 5.49 1.02 -18.97
CA ALA A 408 6.20 2.12 -18.32
C ALA A 408 6.33 1.94 -16.79
N GLY A 409 6.80 0.76 -16.39
CA GLY A 409 7.08 0.43 -14.99
C GLY A 409 5.86 0.10 -14.16
N LEU A 410 4.66 0.05 -14.75
CA LEU A 410 3.44 -0.41 -14.09
C LEU A 410 3.09 -1.83 -14.53
N ALA A 411 2.80 -2.70 -13.57
CA ALA A 411 2.41 -4.07 -13.81
C ALA A 411 1.08 -4.15 -14.56
N VAL A 412 1.09 -4.86 -15.69
CA VAL A 412 -0.13 -5.25 -16.40
C VAL A 412 -0.75 -6.42 -15.65
N ARG A 413 -2.07 -6.39 -15.48
CA ARG A 413 -2.82 -7.49 -14.88
C ARG A 413 -2.52 -8.78 -15.64
N ARG A 414 -2.33 -9.88 -14.90
CA ARG A 414 -2.12 -11.21 -15.47
C ARG A 414 -3.21 -12.17 -15.03
N PRO A 415 -3.51 -13.18 -15.85
CA PRO A 415 -4.36 -14.26 -15.42
C PRO A 415 -3.68 -15.06 -14.31
N GLU A 416 -4.45 -15.45 -13.31
CA GLU A 416 -3.98 -16.30 -12.20
C GLU A 416 -3.69 -17.72 -12.70
N ARG A 417 -4.53 -18.21 -13.61
CA ARG A 417 -4.36 -19.50 -14.27
C ARG A 417 -4.60 -19.35 -15.76
N THR A 418 -3.80 -20.06 -16.54
CA THR A 418 -3.96 -20.17 -17.99
C THR A 418 -3.98 -21.63 -18.39
N ALA A 419 -4.68 -21.91 -19.48
CA ALA A 419 -4.72 -23.22 -20.10
C ALA A 419 -5.10 -23.07 -21.57
N SER A 420 -5.17 -24.21 -22.23
CA SER A 420 -5.76 -24.34 -23.55
C SER A 420 -7.24 -24.68 -23.43
N GLY A 421 -7.97 -24.41 -24.50
CA GLY A 421 -9.30 -24.95 -24.73
C GLY A 421 -9.39 -25.52 -26.15
N THR A 422 -10.46 -26.26 -26.41
CA THR A 422 -10.75 -26.82 -27.74
C THR A 422 -12.08 -26.29 -28.25
N TRP A 423 -12.07 -25.68 -29.44
CA TRP A 423 -13.28 -25.19 -30.11
C TRP A 423 -14.20 -26.34 -30.52
N ILE A 424 -15.49 -26.22 -30.16
CA ILE A 424 -16.51 -27.25 -30.40
C ILE A 424 -17.44 -26.87 -31.54
N ASP A 425 -17.91 -25.62 -31.59
CA ASP A 425 -18.86 -25.18 -32.61
C ASP A 425 -18.51 -23.81 -33.20
N ALA A 426 -19.08 -23.52 -34.37
CA ALA A 426 -18.85 -22.27 -35.11
C ALA A 426 -19.45 -21.03 -34.41
N ARG A 427 -20.22 -21.22 -33.35
CA ARG A 427 -20.78 -20.14 -32.51
C ARG A 427 -19.84 -19.77 -31.36
N GLY A 428 -18.68 -20.43 -31.27
CA GLY A 428 -17.67 -20.17 -30.25
C GLY A 428 -17.85 -20.99 -28.97
N ALA A 429 -18.63 -22.07 -28.96
CA ALA A 429 -18.58 -22.98 -27.82
C ALA A 429 -17.20 -23.65 -27.76
N LEU A 430 -16.59 -23.70 -26.57
CA LEU A 430 -15.30 -24.37 -26.36
C LEU A 430 -15.31 -25.16 -25.06
N ILE A 431 -14.48 -26.20 -24.99
CA ILE A 431 -14.21 -26.93 -23.74
C ILE A 431 -12.84 -26.57 -23.18
N ALA A 432 -12.75 -26.49 -21.86
CA ALA A 432 -11.52 -26.21 -21.12
C ALA A 432 -11.47 -27.07 -19.84
N PRO A 433 -10.31 -27.20 -19.18
CA PRO A 433 -10.21 -27.94 -17.93
C PRO A 433 -11.05 -27.25 -16.84
N ALA A 434 -11.88 -28.02 -16.13
CA ALA A 434 -12.76 -27.48 -15.10
C ALA A 434 -11.97 -26.81 -13.96
N GLU A 435 -10.85 -27.39 -13.56
CA GLU A 435 -9.94 -26.85 -12.52
C GLU A 435 -9.50 -25.42 -12.84
N VAL A 436 -9.16 -25.13 -14.10
CA VAL A 436 -8.62 -23.83 -14.52
C VAL A 436 -9.65 -22.72 -14.36
N VAL A 437 -10.90 -23.00 -14.72
CA VAL A 437 -12.01 -22.02 -14.74
C VAL A 437 -12.81 -21.99 -13.43
N THR A 438 -12.48 -22.85 -12.47
CA THR A 438 -13.14 -22.88 -11.16
C THR A 438 -12.64 -21.74 -10.29
N GLY A 439 -13.56 -21.02 -9.64
CA GLY A 439 -13.23 -19.92 -8.73
C GLY A 439 -12.70 -18.65 -9.40
N CYS A 440 -12.88 -18.50 -10.72
CA CYS A 440 -12.49 -17.29 -11.44
C CYS A 440 -13.58 -16.20 -11.29
N GLY A 441 -13.17 -14.97 -11.01
CA GLY A 441 -14.02 -13.79 -11.06
C GLY A 441 -14.36 -13.41 -12.50
N ARG A 442 -13.43 -13.63 -13.44
CA ARG A 442 -13.64 -13.45 -14.89
C ARG A 442 -12.86 -14.49 -15.68
N ILE A 443 -13.46 -14.98 -16.76
CA ILE A 443 -12.83 -15.94 -17.70
C ILE A 443 -12.75 -15.26 -19.06
N THR A 444 -11.58 -15.32 -19.71
CA THR A 444 -11.41 -14.82 -21.08
C THR A 444 -10.87 -15.88 -22.01
N VAL A 445 -11.18 -15.71 -23.30
CA VAL A 445 -10.73 -16.58 -24.39
C VAL A 445 -10.03 -15.74 -25.47
N ASP A 446 -8.91 -16.25 -25.96
CA ASP A 446 -8.04 -15.64 -26.99
C ASP A 446 -7.74 -14.15 -26.71
N ALA A 447 -8.23 -13.25 -27.56
CA ALA A 447 -8.01 -11.80 -27.54
C ALA A 447 -8.66 -11.07 -26.34
N GLY A 448 -8.93 -11.78 -25.24
CA GLY A 448 -9.55 -11.23 -24.03
C GLY A 448 -11.08 -11.27 -24.03
N THR A 449 -11.69 -12.02 -24.94
CA THR A 449 -13.16 -12.14 -25.06
C THR A 449 -13.71 -12.83 -23.83
N GLU A 450 -14.62 -12.20 -23.10
CA GLU A 450 -15.17 -12.79 -21.89
C GLU A 450 -16.04 -14.02 -22.20
N ALA A 451 -15.92 -15.07 -21.39
CA ALA A 451 -16.71 -16.29 -21.51
C ALA A 451 -17.36 -16.69 -20.19
N ARG A 452 -18.48 -17.39 -20.29
CA ARG A 452 -19.22 -17.94 -19.16
C ARG A 452 -19.19 -19.45 -19.20
N ILE A 453 -19.29 -20.05 -18.02
CA ILE A 453 -19.42 -21.50 -17.90
C ILE A 453 -20.87 -21.88 -18.12
N GLU A 454 -21.12 -22.69 -19.15
CA GLU A 454 -22.45 -23.21 -19.49
C GLU A 454 -22.72 -24.53 -18.78
N ALA A 455 -21.72 -25.41 -18.70
CA ALA A 455 -21.83 -26.69 -18.02
C ALA A 455 -20.47 -27.17 -17.53
N ARG A 456 -20.49 -28.14 -16.60
CA ARG A 456 -19.28 -28.80 -16.07
C ARG A 456 -19.51 -30.31 -16.00
N SER A 457 -18.45 -31.08 -16.19
CA SER A 457 -18.42 -32.52 -15.99
C SER A 457 -17.27 -32.87 -15.06
N GLU A 458 -17.61 -33.27 -13.83
CA GLU A 458 -16.62 -33.75 -12.86
C GLU A 458 -15.98 -35.05 -13.32
N ALA A 459 -16.77 -35.95 -13.93
CA ALA A 459 -16.29 -37.23 -14.45
C ALA A 459 -15.24 -37.08 -15.56
N LEU A 460 -15.30 -35.99 -16.33
CA LEU A 460 -14.33 -35.70 -17.40
C LEU A 460 -13.28 -34.66 -16.99
N GLY A 461 -13.45 -33.96 -15.86
CA GLY A 461 -12.61 -32.84 -15.47
C GLY A 461 -12.70 -31.64 -16.43
N LEU A 462 -13.83 -31.46 -17.14
CA LEU A 462 -14.01 -30.46 -18.19
C LEU A 462 -15.16 -29.48 -17.89
N ALA A 463 -15.05 -28.28 -18.44
CA ALA A 463 -16.08 -27.27 -18.46
C ALA A 463 -16.37 -26.83 -19.90
N LEU A 464 -17.66 -26.65 -20.21
CA LEU A 464 -18.12 -26.04 -21.45
C LEU A 464 -18.23 -24.53 -21.22
N LEU A 465 -17.54 -23.76 -22.06
CA LEU A 465 -17.53 -22.31 -22.03
C LEU A 465 -18.22 -21.75 -23.26
N ARG A 466 -18.88 -20.61 -23.07
CA ARG A 466 -19.46 -19.82 -24.16
C ARG A 466 -19.05 -18.35 -24.03
N PRO A 467 -18.40 -17.78 -25.06
CA PRO A 467 -18.13 -16.35 -25.16
C PRO A 467 -19.43 -15.53 -25.01
N VAL A 468 -19.33 -14.42 -24.29
CA VAL A 468 -20.43 -13.45 -24.13
C VAL A 468 -20.68 -12.72 -25.45
N GLU A 469 -19.61 -12.38 -26.16
CA GLU A 469 -19.65 -11.83 -27.51
C GLU A 469 -19.41 -12.94 -28.54
N PRO A 470 -20.10 -12.93 -29.69
CA PRO A 470 -19.88 -13.95 -30.72
C PRO A 470 -18.42 -14.00 -31.18
N LEU A 471 -17.80 -15.15 -31.05
CA LEU A 471 -16.43 -15.41 -31.46
C LEU A 471 -16.42 -16.60 -32.42
N ALA A 472 -16.04 -16.36 -33.68
CA ALA A 472 -16.02 -17.39 -34.72
C ALA A 472 -14.61 -18.01 -34.80
N PRO A 473 -14.43 -19.29 -34.44
CA PRO A 473 -13.13 -19.94 -34.51
C PRO A 473 -12.73 -20.28 -35.96
N LEU A 474 -11.42 -20.41 -36.20
CA LEU A 474 -10.87 -20.80 -37.51
C LEU A 474 -11.19 -22.27 -37.86
N ALA A 475 -11.32 -23.13 -36.86
CA ALA A 475 -11.71 -24.53 -37.00
C ALA A 475 -12.48 -25.02 -35.76
N THR A 476 -13.26 -26.08 -35.92
CA THR A 476 -14.01 -26.75 -34.84
C THR A 476 -13.69 -28.23 -34.78
N ALA A 477 -13.71 -28.80 -33.57
CA ALA A 477 -13.27 -30.17 -33.35
C ALA A 477 -14.23 -31.18 -33.98
N ARG A 478 -13.65 -32.15 -34.69
CA ARG A 478 -14.37 -33.33 -35.19
C ARG A 478 -13.92 -34.55 -34.38
N PHE A 479 -14.82 -35.20 -33.67
CA PHE A 479 -14.47 -36.27 -32.73
C PHE A 479 -14.48 -37.66 -33.37
N ALA A 480 -13.49 -38.48 -33.02
CA ALA A 480 -13.45 -39.90 -33.39
C ALA A 480 -14.14 -40.75 -32.31
N THR A 481 -15.43 -41.02 -32.48
CA THR A 481 -16.28 -41.71 -31.49
C THR A 481 -16.40 -43.22 -31.70
N ASP A 482 -16.30 -43.70 -32.94
CA ASP A 482 -16.60 -45.09 -33.29
C ASP A 482 -15.61 -46.09 -32.68
N ARG A 483 -14.32 -45.70 -32.62
CA ARG A 483 -13.25 -46.50 -32.00
C ARG A 483 -12.04 -45.63 -31.70
N LEU A 484 -11.55 -45.71 -30.47
CA LEU A 484 -10.24 -45.15 -30.14
C LEU A 484 -9.12 -45.84 -30.95
N PRO A 485 -8.05 -45.12 -31.32
CA PRO A 485 -6.86 -45.73 -31.91
C PRO A 485 -6.31 -46.88 -31.05
N ARG A 486 -5.50 -47.75 -31.66
CA ARG A 486 -4.80 -48.80 -30.89
C ARG A 486 -3.73 -48.16 -29.99
N PRO A 487 -3.40 -48.75 -28.83
CA PRO A 487 -2.22 -48.37 -28.06
C PRO A 487 -0.96 -48.33 -28.95
N GLY A 488 -0.10 -47.34 -28.71
CA GLY A 488 1.07 -46.99 -29.52
C GLY A 488 0.77 -46.15 -30.76
N ALA A 489 -0.50 -45.83 -31.07
CA ALA A 489 -0.85 -44.97 -32.20
C ALA A 489 -0.21 -43.58 -32.05
N ARG A 490 0.36 -43.07 -33.15
CA ARG A 490 0.94 -41.72 -33.21
C ARG A 490 -0.17 -40.67 -33.30
N LEU A 491 -0.15 -39.75 -32.36
CA LEU A 491 -1.08 -38.64 -32.21
C LEU A 491 -0.34 -37.31 -32.32
N LEU A 492 -1.09 -36.22 -32.31
CA LEU A 492 -0.59 -34.86 -32.24
C LEU A 492 -1.43 -34.08 -31.23
N MET A 493 -0.81 -33.49 -30.23
CA MET A 493 -1.48 -32.56 -29.31
C MET A 493 -1.18 -31.12 -29.70
N ALA A 494 -2.06 -30.19 -29.34
CA ALA A 494 -1.79 -28.76 -29.44
C ALA A 494 -2.25 -28.00 -28.20
N GLY A 495 -1.49 -26.98 -27.82
CA GLY A 495 -1.73 -26.21 -26.61
C GLY A 495 -0.90 -24.92 -26.51
N PHE A 496 -1.32 -24.01 -25.65
CA PHE A 496 -0.57 -22.81 -25.27
C PHE A 496 0.42 -23.15 -24.16
N SER A 497 1.46 -23.92 -24.51
CA SER A 497 2.43 -24.49 -23.55
C SER A 497 3.08 -23.44 -22.64
N TRP A 498 3.30 -22.23 -23.16
CA TRP A 498 3.89 -21.09 -22.44
C TRP A 498 2.90 -19.94 -22.21
N GLY A 499 1.60 -20.24 -22.16
CA GLY A 499 0.57 -19.24 -21.94
C GLY A 499 0.53 -18.17 -23.04
N ASP A 500 0.52 -16.90 -22.64
CA ASP A 500 0.46 -15.74 -23.53
C ASP A 500 1.82 -15.33 -24.14
N ALA A 501 2.91 -16.03 -23.81
CA ALA A 501 4.24 -15.72 -24.33
C ALA A 501 4.36 -15.93 -25.84
N LEU A 502 3.53 -16.81 -26.42
CA LEU A 502 3.45 -17.04 -27.85
C LEU A 502 2.04 -16.71 -28.36
N GLY A 503 1.96 -16.01 -29.49
CA GLY A 503 0.67 -15.62 -30.10
C GLY A 503 -0.10 -16.76 -30.77
N ALA A 504 0.33 -18.02 -30.63
CA ALA A 504 -0.33 -19.19 -31.20
C ALA A 504 0.04 -20.47 -30.42
N ALA A 505 -0.86 -21.45 -30.45
CA ALA A 505 -0.62 -22.76 -29.85
C ALA A 505 0.59 -23.48 -30.47
N ALA A 506 1.36 -24.17 -29.62
CA ALA A 506 2.36 -25.13 -30.03
C ALA A 506 1.69 -26.47 -30.37
N ALA A 507 2.31 -27.24 -31.27
CA ALA A 507 1.86 -28.60 -31.59
C ALA A 507 3.00 -29.58 -31.31
N ALA A 508 2.70 -30.65 -30.58
CA ALA A 508 3.68 -31.62 -30.12
C ALA A 508 3.25 -33.06 -30.43
N PRO A 509 4.19 -33.98 -30.73
CA PRO A 509 3.88 -35.38 -30.95
C PRO A 509 3.40 -36.03 -29.64
N ALA A 510 2.44 -36.93 -29.76
CA ALA A 510 1.90 -37.71 -28.65
C ALA A 510 1.68 -39.16 -29.07
N ARG A 511 1.49 -40.08 -28.12
CA ARG A 511 1.07 -41.47 -28.40
C ARG A 511 -0.03 -41.91 -27.45
N LEU A 512 -0.93 -42.76 -27.93
CA LEU A 512 -1.93 -43.36 -27.06
C LEU A 512 -1.31 -44.51 -26.26
N ALA A 513 -1.25 -44.41 -24.93
CA ALA A 513 -0.83 -45.54 -24.10
C ALA A 513 -1.96 -46.55 -23.87
N GLY A 514 -3.22 -46.09 -23.79
CA GLY A 514 -4.39 -46.95 -23.61
C GLY A 514 -5.40 -46.38 -22.60
N PRO A 515 -6.36 -47.18 -22.13
CA PRO A 515 -7.38 -46.73 -21.18
C PRO A 515 -6.80 -46.41 -19.80
N ALA A 516 -7.39 -45.42 -19.12
CA ALA A 516 -6.98 -44.95 -17.80
C ALA A 516 -7.95 -45.35 -16.66
N ALA A 517 -8.80 -46.37 -16.88
CA ALA A 517 -9.75 -46.86 -15.86
C ALA A 517 -9.16 -47.01 -14.44
N PRO A 518 -7.92 -47.54 -14.25
CA PRO A 518 -7.32 -47.66 -12.91
C PRO A 518 -6.88 -46.35 -12.25
N LEU A 519 -6.87 -45.23 -12.98
CA LEU A 519 -6.25 -43.96 -12.57
C LEU A 519 -7.23 -42.78 -12.53
N GLY A 520 -8.47 -42.97 -12.97
CA GLY A 520 -9.46 -41.88 -13.00
C GLY A 520 -10.77 -42.16 -13.72
N GLY A 521 -11.11 -43.44 -13.99
CA GLY A 521 -12.40 -43.83 -14.56
C GLY A 521 -12.35 -44.26 -16.04
N GLU A 522 -13.43 -44.90 -16.49
CA GLU A 522 -13.51 -45.52 -17.83
C GLU A 522 -13.54 -44.51 -18.98
N ALA A 523 -13.92 -43.25 -18.68
CA ALA A 523 -13.98 -42.16 -19.65
C ALA A 523 -12.62 -41.52 -19.96
N LEU A 524 -11.55 -41.96 -19.30
CA LEU A 524 -10.21 -41.38 -19.44
C LEU A 524 -9.25 -42.33 -20.18
N VAL A 525 -8.30 -41.73 -20.90
CA VAL A 525 -7.18 -42.41 -21.55
C VAL A 525 -5.85 -41.85 -21.07
N ARG A 526 -4.79 -42.67 -21.18
CA ARG A 526 -3.40 -42.25 -20.98
C ARG A 526 -2.77 -41.88 -22.31
N ILE A 527 -2.11 -40.73 -22.33
CA ILE A 527 -1.35 -40.21 -23.47
C ILE A 527 0.11 -40.12 -23.05
N GLU A 528 1.00 -40.69 -23.86
CA GLU A 528 2.44 -40.48 -23.74
C GLU A 528 2.81 -39.20 -24.48
N ALA A 529 3.13 -38.14 -23.74
CA ALA A 529 3.53 -36.85 -24.28
C ALA A 529 4.23 -36.00 -23.21
N ARG A 530 5.14 -35.14 -23.66
CA ARG A 530 5.62 -34.01 -22.85
C ARG A 530 4.66 -32.86 -23.06
N ALA A 531 4.01 -32.45 -21.98
CA ALA A 531 3.05 -31.37 -21.95
C ALA A 531 3.38 -30.42 -20.79
N GLU A 532 3.22 -29.14 -21.05
CA GLU A 532 3.30 -28.08 -20.04
C GLU A 532 1.92 -27.84 -19.40
N PRO A 533 1.85 -27.17 -18.23
CA PRO A 533 0.58 -26.86 -17.58
C PRO A 533 -0.41 -26.10 -18.49
N GLY A 534 0.10 -25.28 -19.41
CA GLY A 534 -0.69 -24.51 -20.38
C GLY A 534 -1.28 -25.34 -21.53
N ASP A 535 -0.81 -26.57 -21.75
CA ASP A 535 -1.36 -27.45 -22.78
C ASP A 535 -2.67 -28.13 -22.38
N ARG A 536 -3.01 -28.11 -21.09
CA ARG A 536 -4.25 -28.71 -20.56
C ARG A 536 -5.46 -28.07 -21.25
N GLY A 537 -6.42 -28.89 -21.66
CA GLY A 537 -7.61 -28.54 -22.43
C GLY A 537 -7.41 -28.52 -23.95
N GLY A 538 -6.17 -28.70 -24.39
CA GLY A 538 -5.83 -28.80 -25.80
C GLY A 538 -6.31 -30.10 -26.45
N PRO A 539 -6.57 -30.08 -27.77
CA PRO A 539 -7.01 -31.26 -28.50
C PRO A 539 -5.86 -32.24 -28.75
N VAL A 540 -6.17 -33.53 -28.71
CA VAL A 540 -5.27 -34.61 -29.12
C VAL A 540 -5.84 -35.28 -30.37
N LEU A 541 -5.13 -35.17 -31.49
CA LEU A 541 -5.59 -35.55 -32.83
C LEU A 541 -4.91 -36.83 -33.36
N ASP A 542 -5.65 -37.62 -34.13
CA ASP A 542 -5.09 -38.75 -34.89
C ASP A 542 -4.45 -38.30 -36.22
N ARG A 543 -4.13 -39.24 -37.13
CA ARG A 543 -3.53 -38.94 -38.44
C ARG A 543 -4.48 -38.26 -39.43
N ARG A 544 -5.79 -38.36 -39.23
CA ARG A 544 -6.85 -37.74 -40.03
C ARG A 544 -7.21 -36.34 -39.52
N GLY A 545 -6.65 -35.94 -38.38
CA GLY A 545 -7.00 -34.67 -37.72
C GLY A 545 -8.27 -34.78 -36.86
N ALA A 546 -8.77 -36.00 -36.62
CA ALA A 546 -9.90 -36.22 -35.75
C ALA A 546 -9.45 -36.17 -34.28
N GLY A 547 -10.23 -35.50 -33.44
CA GLY A 547 -10.04 -35.43 -31.99
C GLY A 547 -10.28 -36.78 -31.34
N VAL A 548 -9.24 -37.32 -30.71
CA VAL A 548 -9.24 -38.61 -29.98
C VAL A 548 -9.42 -38.40 -28.49
N ALA A 549 -8.89 -37.29 -27.96
CA ALA A 549 -9.00 -36.95 -26.55
C ALA A 549 -8.77 -35.46 -26.31
N ILE A 550 -9.06 -35.01 -25.10
CA ILE A 550 -8.80 -33.65 -24.60
C ILE A 550 -7.85 -33.75 -23.42
N LEU A 551 -6.72 -33.06 -23.48
CA LEU A 551 -5.66 -33.20 -22.48
C LEU A 551 -6.12 -32.65 -21.11
N LEU A 552 -5.88 -33.38 -20.03
CA LEU A 552 -6.21 -32.94 -18.66
C LEU A 552 -4.96 -32.62 -17.83
N GLY A 553 -3.84 -33.30 -18.11
CA GLY A 553 -2.55 -33.11 -17.41
C GLY A 553 -2.12 -34.36 -16.65
N ARG A 554 -1.26 -34.18 -15.64
CA ARG A 554 -0.58 -35.27 -14.93
C ARG A 554 -1.20 -35.64 -13.59
N THR A 555 -2.06 -34.77 -13.07
CA THR A 555 -2.70 -34.97 -11.76
C THR A 555 -3.95 -35.83 -11.94
N THR A 556 -4.02 -36.93 -11.19
CA THR A 556 -5.21 -37.78 -11.15
C THR A 556 -6.34 -37.13 -10.34
N PRO A 557 -7.61 -37.56 -10.48
CA PRO A 557 -8.72 -37.00 -9.70
C PRO A 557 -8.55 -37.10 -8.18
N ASP A 558 -7.79 -38.09 -7.70
CA ASP A 558 -7.42 -38.30 -6.30
C ASP A 558 -6.11 -37.58 -5.89
N GLY A 559 -5.55 -36.74 -6.76
CA GLY A 559 -4.43 -35.85 -6.46
C GLY A 559 -3.03 -36.46 -6.59
N ARG A 560 -2.88 -37.62 -7.23
CA ARG A 560 -1.56 -38.23 -7.48
C ARG A 560 -0.95 -37.66 -8.75
N GLU A 561 0.35 -37.39 -8.70
CA GLU A 561 1.13 -36.95 -9.87
C GLU A 561 1.65 -38.15 -10.67
N LEU A 562 1.37 -38.15 -11.98
CA LEU A 562 1.89 -39.14 -12.92
C LEU A 562 3.33 -38.80 -13.38
N PRO A 563 4.07 -39.77 -13.95
CA PRO A 563 5.37 -39.51 -14.57
C PRO A 563 5.34 -38.38 -15.61
N GLU A 564 6.48 -37.74 -15.87
CA GLU A 564 6.56 -36.53 -16.72
C GLU A 564 6.06 -36.73 -18.15
N ASP A 565 6.18 -37.94 -18.68
CA ASP A 565 5.78 -38.32 -20.02
C ASP A 565 4.37 -38.92 -20.10
N VAL A 566 3.65 -39.05 -18.98
CA VAL A 566 2.32 -39.64 -18.93
C VAL A 566 1.28 -38.61 -18.55
N GLN A 567 0.34 -38.39 -19.45
CA GLN A 567 -0.78 -37.45 -19.29
C GLN A 567 -2.10 -38.21 -19.24
N LEU A 568 -3.06 -37.72 -18.46
CA LEU A 568 -4.47 -38.07 -18.57
C LEU A 568 -5.14 -37.19 -19.61
N ALA A 569 -6.11 -37.79 -20.31
CA ALA A 569 -6.96 -37.08 -21.25
C ALA A 569 -8.39 -37.66 -21.23
N ALA A 570 -9.39 -36.80 -21.40
CA ALA A 570 -10.79 -37.20 -21.56
C ALA A 570 -11.01 -37.79 -22.96
N ALA A 571 -11.54 -39.01 -23.04
CA ALA A 571 -11.69 -39.72 -24.32
C ALA A 571 -12.79 -39.10 -25.20
N ALA A 572 -12.55 -39.01 -26.51
CA ALA A 572 -13.49 -38.42 -27.47
C ALA A 572 -14.92 -38.98 -27.40
N PRO A 573 -15.16 -40.31 -27.27
CA PRO A 573 -16.52 -40.83 -27.12
C PRO A 573 -17.26 -40.23 -25.92
N ALA A 574 -16.62 -40.22 -24.74
CA ALA A 574 -17.23 -39.71 -23.53
C ALA A 574 -17.45 -38.18 -23.57
N VAL A 575 -16.54 -37.44 -24.21
CA VAL A 575 -16.69 -36.00 -24.44
C VAL A 575 -17.86 -35.72 -25.39
N ALA A 576 -17.97 -36.46 -26.49
CA ALA A 576 -19.06 -36.29 -27.46
C ALA A 576 -20.43 -36.65 -26.85
N ASP A 577 -20.51 -37.73 -26.07
CA ASP A 577 -21.73 -38.13 -25.36
C ASP A 577 -22.17 -37.06 -24.35
N TRP A 578 -21.22 -36.50 -23.59
CA TRP A 578 -21.51 -35.42 -22.64
C TRP A 578 -22.03 -34.17 -23.35
N LEU A 579 -21.38 -33.71 -24.41
CA LEU A 579 -21.79 -32.53 -25.18
C LEU A 579 -23.16 -32.74 -25.84
N THR A 580 -23.40 -33.92 -26.40
CA THR A 580 -24.70 -34.28 -27.01
C THR A 580 -25.81 -34.30 -25.96
N GLY A 581 -25.53 -34.81 -24.76
CA GLY A 581 -26.46 -34.79 -23.63
C GLY A 581 -26.85 -33.37 -23.18
N LEU A 582 -26.01 -32.37 -23.46
CA LEU A 582 -26.29 -30.95 -23.21
C LEU A 582 -26.99 -30.26 -24.40
N GLY A 583 -27.27 -30.97 -25.49
CA GLY A 583 -27.86 -30.41 -26.71
C GLY A 583 -26.87 -29.59 -27.56
N VAL A 584 -25.56 -29.75 -27.33
CA VAL A 584 -24.52 -29.14 -28.17
C VAL A 584 -24.30 -30.02 -29.40
N ALA A 585 -24.37 -29.44 -30.60
CA ALA A 585 -24.06 -30.15 -31.83
C ALA A 585 -22.57 -30.48 -31.87
N VAL A 586 -22.24 -31.76 -32.04
CA VAL A 586 -20.87 -32.27 -32.12
C VAL A 586 -20.61 -32.81 -33.52
N ASP A 587 -19.57 -32.31 -34.17
CA ASP A 587 -19.13 -32.87 -35.45
C ASP A 587 -18.35 -34.18 -35.23
N LEU A 588 -18.71 -35.21 -36.00
CA LEU A 588 -18.07 -36.52 -35.94
C LEU A 588 -17.13 -36.73 -37.12
N ALA A 589 -16.00 -37.38 -36.85
CA ALA A 589 -15.04 -37.79 -37.87
C ALA A 589 -15.47 -39.11 -38.52
N GLY A 590 -15.44 -39.16 -39.85
CA GLY A 590 -15.84 -40.35 -40.59
C GLY A 590 -14.73 -41.42 -40.58
N PRO A 591 -15.07 -42.71 -40.60
CA PRO A 591 -14.08 -43.78 -40.72
C PRO A 591 -13.29 -43.74 -42.04
N ALA A 592 -13.87 -43.15 -43.09
CA ALA A 592 -13.27 -43.01 -44.42
C ALA A 592 -12.52 -41.68 -44.63
N ASP A 593 -12.41 -40.82 -43.61
CA ASP A 593 -11.73 -39.53 -43.74
C ASP A 593 -10.24 -39.73 -44.09
N PRO A 594 -9.70 -39.01 -45.10
CA PRO A 594 -8.32 -39.18 -45.53
C PRO A 594 -7.35 -38.69 -44.45
N GLU A 595 -6.16 -39.31 -44.41
CA GLU A 595 -5.08 -38.80 -43.56
C GLU A 595 -4.63 -37.40 -43.99
N LEU A 596 -4.34 -36.54 -43.01
CA LEU A 596 -3.84 -35.20 -43.26
C LEU A 596 -2.31 -35.18 -43.31
N PRO A 597 -1.72 -34.41 -44.26
CA PRO A 597 -0.28 -34.14 -44.24
C PRO A 597 0.15 -33.51 -42.91
N PRO A 598 1.35 -33.83 -42.38
CA PRO A 598 1.78 -33.37 -41.06
C PRO A 598 1.66 -31.85 -40.84
N ARG A 599 2.00 -31.04 -41.84
CA ARG A 599 1.88 -29.57 -41.78
C ARG A 599 0.43 -29.12 -41.65
N ARG A 600 -0.48 -29.67 -42.46
CA ARG A 600 -1.91 -29.33 -42.40
C ARG A 600 -2.53 -29.76 -41.06
N ARG A 601 -2.13 -30.92 -40.55
CA ARG A 601 -2.59 -31.39 -39.24
C ARG A 601 -2.09 -30.50 -38.10
N ALA A 602 -0.85 -30.01 -38.16
CA ALA A 602 -0.33 -29.07 -37.17
C ALA A 602 -1.05 -27.72 -37.23
N THR A 603 -1.34 -27.19 -38.43
CA THR A 603 -2.16 -25.98 -38.59
C THR A 603 -3.55 -26.19 -38.01
N LEU A 604 -4.25 -27.26 -38.42
CA LEU A 604 -5.57 -27.60 -37.88
C LEU A 604 -5.54 -27.70 -36.35
N ALA A 605 -4.56 -28.40 -35.78
CA ALA A 605 -4.45 -28.54 -34.33
C ALA A 605 -4.34 -27.19 -33.62
N ARG A 606 -3.62 -26.21 -34.19
CA ARG A 606 -3.53 -24.86 -33.64
C ARG A 606 -4.83 -24.08 -33.79
N ASP A 607 -5.47 -24.18 -34.95
CA ASP A 607 -6.73 -23.47 -35.26
C ASP A 607 -7.91 -23.98 -34.41
N LEU A 608 -7.81 -25.21 -33.89
CA LEU A 608 -8.75 -25.82 -32.94
C LEU A 608 -8.52 -25.40 -31.48
N THR A 609 -7.32 -24.89 -31.16
CA THR A 609 -6.92 -24.59 -29.79
C THR A 609 -7.21 -23.13 -29.46
N ALA A 610 -7.93 -22.90 -28.37
CA ALA A 610 -8.16 -21.58 -27.80
C ALA A 610 -7.23 -21.31 -26.61
N PHE A 611 -6.86 -20.06 -26.37
CA PHE A 611 -6.21 -19.66 -25.12
C PHE A 611 -7.27 -19.32 -24.08
N VAL A 612 -7.21 -19.95 -22.90
CA VAL A 612 -8.17 -19.74 -21.82
C VAL A 612 -7.46 -19.16 -20.61
N ALA A 613 -7.99 -18.07 -20.08
CA ALA A 613 -7.40 -17.33 -18.98
C ALA A 613 -8.42 -17.06 -17.86
N CYS A 614 -8.02 -17.40 -16.63
CA CYS A 614 -8.76 -17.15 -15.39
C CYS A 614 -8.20 -15.90 -14.72
N TRP A 615 -9.08 -14.95 -14.39
CA TRP A 615 -8.74 -13.68 -13.75
C TRP A 615 -9.49 -13.57 -12.43
N ASN A 616 -8.80 -13.06 -11.42
CA ASN A 616 -9.34 -12.69 -10.12
C ASN A 616 -9.08 -11.22 -9.80
#